data_AF-A0A956YM01-F1
#
_entry.id   AF-A0A956YM01-F1
#
_cell.length_a   1.000
_cell.length_b   1.000
_cell.length_c   1.000
_cell.angle_alpha   90.00
_cell.angle_beta   90.00
_cell.angle_gamma   90.00
#
_symmetry.space_group_name_H-M   'P 1'
#
loop_
_entity.id
_entity.type
_entity.pdbx_description
1 polymer ?
#
loop_
_entity_poly.entity_id
_entity_poly.type
_entity_poly.pdbx_seq_one_letter_code
_entity_poly.pdbx_strand_id
1 'polypeptide(L)'
;MGRTLGLILIAGGIIVGIIVTVLMVTYRGEGRLSAGGMALGITLGLLVLVLPQLGFGAFLFWKGGQDTAVAARAQQQRQMLDMVKTRGQ
;
A
#
# COMPACT_ATOMS: atom_id res chain seq x y z
N MET A 1 12.18 -0.13 -4.36
CA MET A 1 11.72 0.53 -3.12
C MET A 1 10.22 0.85 -3.13
N GLY A 2 9.64 1.38 -4.23
CA GLY A 2 8.21 1.75 -4.27
C GLY A 2 7.21 0.61 -4.00
N ARG A 3 7.50 -0.62 -4.47
CA ARG A 3 6.68 -1.80 -4.19
C ARG A 3 6.62 -2.16 -2.69
N THR A 4 7.75 -2.16 -2.00
CA THR A 4 7.83 -2.48 -0.57
C THR A 4 7.12 -1.44 0.29
N LEU A 5 7.32 -0.15 -0.03
CA LEU A 5 6.62 0.95 0.66
C LEU A 5 5.10 0.88 0.44
N GLY A 6 4.65 0.59 -0.78
CA GLY A 6 3.22 0.40 -1.07
C GLY A 6 2.61 -0.74 -0.25
N LEU A 7 3.34 -1.85 -0.10
CA LEU A 7 2.89 -3.02 0.66
C LEU A 7 2.79 -2.74 2.17
N ILE A 8 3.77 -2.02 2.73
CA ILE A 8 3.74 -1.58 4.14
C ILE A 8 2.57 -0.64 4.39
N LEU A 9 2.30 0.29 3.45
CA LEU A 9 1.20 1.24 3.60
C LEU A 9 -0.16 0.56 3.53
N ILE A 10 -0.32 -0.44 2.66
CA ILE A 10 -1.52 -1.28 2.59
C ILE A 10 -1.71 -2.06 3.89
N ALA A 11 -0.66 -2.72 4.39
CA ALA A 11 -0.71 -3.45 5.65
C ALA A 11 -1.07 -2.53 6.82
N GLY A 12 -0.49 -1.33 6.89
CA GLY A 12 -0.84 -0.31 7.87
C GLY A 12 -2.30 0.12 7.78
N GLY A 13 -2.82 0.35 6.58
CA GLY A 13 -4.22 0.72 6.37
C GLY A 13 -5.19 -0.37 6.85
N ILE A 14 -4.86 -1.64 6.61
CA ILE A 14 -5.65 -2.79 7.10
C ILE A 14 -5.66 -2.82 8.63
N ILE A 15 -4.49 -2.66 9.27
CA ILE A 15 -4.38 -2.64 10.74
C ILE A 15 -5.24 -1.52 11.33
N VAL A 16 -5.17 -0.31 10.76
CA VAL A 16 -5.99 0.82 11.20
C VAL A 16 -7.48 0.52 11.02
N GLY A 17 -7.89 -0.07 9.89
CA GLY A 17 -9.29 -0.46 9.65
C GLY A 17 -9.82 -1.49 10.64
N ILE A 18 -9.00 -2.47 11.01
CA ILE A 18 -9.33 -3.46 12.05
C ILE A 18 -9.51 -2.76 13.40
N ILE A 19 -8.56 -1.90 13.79
CA ILE A 19 -8.62 -1.16 15.06
C ILE A 19 -9.91 -0.33 15.15
N VAL A 20 -10.23 0.45 14.11
CA VAL A 20 -11.46 1.26 14.07
C VAL A 20 -12.70 0.38 14.24
N THR A 21 -12.76 -0.74 13.52
CA THR A 21 -13.91 -1.64 13.56
C THR A 21 -14.08 -2.28 14.94
N VAL A 22 -13.00 -2.78 15.53
CA VAL A 22 -12.98 -3.36 16.88
C VAL A 22 -13.43 -2.32 17.91
N LEU A 23 -12.90 -1.10 17.86
CA LEU A 23 -13.29 -0.01 18.77
C LEU A 23 -14.78 0.31 18.70
N MET A 24 -15.34 0.42 17.49
CA MET A 24 -16.75 0.73 17.30
C MET A 24 -17.64 -0.41 17.82
N VAL A 25 -17.25 -1.67 17.60
CA VAL A 25 -17.94 -2.85 18.15
C VAL A 25 -17.94 -2.84 19.67
N THR A 26 -16.80 -2.57 20.30
CA THR A 26 -16.68 -2.47 21.75
C THR A 26 -17.57 -1.37 22.32
N TYR A 27 -17.53 -0.16 21.75
CA TYR A 27 -18.36 0.94 22.25
C TYR A 27 -19.86 0.72 22.08
N ARG A 28 -20.29 0.02 21.02
CA ARG A 28 -21.69 -0.40 20.91
C ARG A 28 -22.05 -1.43 21.97
N GLY A 29 -21.17 -2.39 22.23
CA GLY A 29 -21.36 -3.39 23.30
C GLY A 29 -21.49 -2.77 24.68
N GLU A 30 -20.76 -1.67 24.93
CA GLU A 30 -20.85 -0.87 26.16
C GLU A 30 -22.08 0.06 26.21
N GLY A 31 -22.95 0.05 25.20
CA GLY A 31 -24.13 0.92 25.12
C GLY A 31 -23.81 2.40 24.91
N ARG A 32 -22.55 2.75 24.63
CA ARG A 32 -22.07 4.13 24.43
C ARG A 32 -22.33 4.67 23.03
N LEU A 33 -22.67 3.79 22.08
CA LEU A 33 -22.86 4.13 20.68
C LEU A 33 -24.14 3.50 20.13
N SER A 34 -24.98 4.33 19.50
CA SER A 34 -26.12 3.86 18.73
C SER A 34 -25.65 3.11 17.48
N ALA A 35 -26.51 2.27 16.90
CA ALA A 35 -26.20 1.55 15.66
C ALA A 35 -25.84 2.53 14.51
N GLY A 36 -26.52 3.68 14.44
CA GLY A 36 -26.20 4.74 13.48
C GLY A 36 -24.84 5.39 13.74
N GLY A 37 -24.52 5.65 15.01
CA GLY A 37 -23.21 6.20 15.40
C GLY A 37 -22.05 5.25 15.07
N MET A 38 -22.23 3.94 15.29
CA MET A 38 -21.27 2.92 14.87
C MET A 38 -21.08 2.93 13.35
N ALA A 39 -22.18 2.91 12.59
CA ALA A 39 -22.11 2.90 11.14
C ALA A 39 -21.37 4.12 10.59
N LEU A 40 -21.66 5.30 11.13
CA LEU A 40 -20.94 6.53 10.77
C LEU A 40 -19.47 6.49 11.17
N GLY A 41 -19.14 6.02 12.39
CA GLY A 41 -17.77 5.91 12.88
C GLY A 41 -16.92 4.98 12.03
N ILE A 42 -17.45 3.81 11.65
CA ILE A 42 -16.78 2.88 10.73
C ILE A 42 -16.63 3.50 9.34
N THR A 43 -17.72 4.08 8.79
CA THR A 43 -17.70 4.65 7.45
C THR A 43 -16.67 5.77 7.33
N LEU A 44 -16.65 6.70 8.30
CA LEU A 44 -15.70 7.80 8.33
C LEU A 44 -14.28 7.32 8.61
N GLY A 45 -14.09 6.37 9.54
CA GLY A 45 -12.77 5.81 9.80
C GLY A 45 -12.17 5.11 8.59
N LEU A 46 -12.99 4.35 7.85
CA LEU A 46 -12.57 3.73 6.60
C LEU A 46 -12.32 4.77 5.50
N LEU A 47 -13.21 5.74 5.31
CA LEU A 47 -13.07 6.75 4.26
C LEU A 47 -11.87 7.69 4.47
N VAL A 48 -11.66 8.14 5.70
CA VAL A 48 -10.68 9.20 6.00
C VAL A 48 -9.31 8.62 6.33
N LEU A 49 -9.25 7.49 7.03
CA LEU A 49 -7.97 6.92 7.47
C LEU A 49 -7.50 5.79 6.54
N VAL A 50 -8.37 4.85 6.22
CA VAL A 50 -7.97 3.63 5.50
C VAL A 50 -7.89 3.85 4.00
N LEU A 51 -8.86 4.54 3.40
CA LEU A 51 -8.95 4.72 1.96
C LEU A 51 -7.75 5.47 1.35
N PRO A 52 -7.26 6.57 1.94
CA PRO A 52 -6.05 7.25 1.44
C PRO A 52 -4.80 6.37 1.56
N GLN A 53 -4.65 5.63 2.66
CA GLN A 53 -3.51 4.70 2.83
C GLN A 53 -3.54 3.57 1.80
N LEU A 54 -4.71 2.96 1.57
CA LEU A 54 -4.87 1.92 0.56
C LEU A 54 -4.67 2.45 -0.85
N GLY A 55 -5.23 3.62 -1.17
CA GLY A 55 -5.11 4.25 -2.48
C GLY A 55 -3.67 4.64 -2.80
N PHE A 56 -2.99 5.30 -1.86
CA PHE A 56 -1.58 5.68 -2.04
C PHE A 56 -0.67 4.45 -2.05
N GLY A 57 -0.98 3.42 -1.26
CA GLY A 57 -0.23 2.17 -1.22
C GLY A 57 -0.34 1.39 -2.53
N ALA A 58 -1.55 1.29 -3.08
CA ALA A 58 -1.81 0.69 -4.38
C ALA A 58 -1.12 1.45 -5.53
N PHE A 59 -1.17 2.79 -5.49
CA PHE A 59 -0.48 3.63 -6.48
C PHE A 59 1.03 3.40 -6.47
N LEU A 60 1.66 3.42 -5.29
CA LEU A 60 3.09 3.16 -5.15
C LEU A 60 3.47 1.74 -5.57
N PHE A 61 2.63 0.76 -5.27
CA PHE A 61 2.84 -0.63 -5.69
C PHE A 61 2.85 -0.74 -7.22
N TRP A 62 1.89 -0.11 -7.89
CA TRP A 62 1.79 -0.13 -9.35
C TRP A 62 2.97 0.62 -10.01
N LYS A 63 3.30 1.82 -9.52
CA LYS A 63 4.45 2.60 -10.01
C LYS A 63 5.78 1.86 -9.80
N GLY A 64 5.99 1.27 -8.63
CA GLY A 64 7.21 0.52 -8.33
C GLY A 64 7.39 -0.74 -9.19
N GLY A 65 6.31 -1.29 -9.76
CA GLY A 65 6.38 -2.35 -10.75
C GLY A 65 6.94 -1.91 -12.10
N GLN A 66 6.65 -0.68 -12.51
CA GLN A 66 7.18 -0.12 -13.75
C GLN A 66 8.68 0.20 -13.62
N ASP A 67 9.09 0.76 -12.47
CA ASP A 67 10.50 1.08 -12.21
C ASP A 67 11.40 -0.17 -12.22
N THR A 68 10.90 -1.31 -11.73
CA THR A 68 11.65 -2.58 -11.72
C THR A 68 11.81 -3.16 -13.12
N ALA A 69 10.81 -3.03 -14.00
CA ALA A 69 10.90 -3.48 -15.39
C ALA A 69 11.89 -2.64 -16.21
N VAL A 70 11.94 -1.32 -15.99
CA VAL A 70 12.88 -0.42 -16.67
C VAL A 70 14.31 -0.69 -16.20
N ALA A 71 14.54 -0.86 -14.89
CA ALA A 71 15.85 -1.19 -14.35
C ALA A 71 16.39 -2.53 -14.88
N ALA A 72 15.53 -3.55 -15.03
CA ALA A 72 15.93 -4.83 -15.59
C ALA A 72 16.43 -4.71 -17.04
N ARG A 73 15.76 -3.91 -17.88
CA ARG A 73 16.19 -3.65 -19.27
C ARG A 73 17.52 -2.90 -19.32
N ALA A 74 17.71 -1.90 -18.48
CA ALA A 74 18.96 -1.15 -18.40
C ALA A 74 20.14 -2.05 -17.99
N GLN A 75 19.90 -3.01 -17.10
CA GLN A 75 20.93 -3.96 -16.66
C GLN A 75 21.30 -4.96 -17.77
N GLN A 76 20.32 -5.45 -18.53
CA GLN A 76 20.57 -6.30 -19.70
C GLN A 76 21.38 -5.55 -20.77
N GLN A 77 21.06 -4.28 -21.03
CA GLN A 77 21.81 -3.47 -21.98
C GLN A 77 23.26 -3.26 -21.54
N ARG A 78 23.51 -3.02 -20.25
CA ARG A 78 24.88 -2.91 -19.71
C ARG A 78 25.66 -4.22 -19.88
N GLN A 79 25.05 -5.36 -19.58
CA GLN A 79 25.69 -6.67 -19.77
C GLN A 79 26.02 -6.97 -21.24
N MET A 80 25.11 -6.64 -22.16
CA MET A 80 25.37 -6.76 -23.60
C MET A 80 26.53 -5.84 -24.02
N LEU A 81 26.55 -4.60 -23.52
CA LEU A 81 27.62 -3.66 -23.84
C LEU A 81 28.98 -4.16 -23.33
N ASP A 82 29.05 -4.67 -22.10
CA ASP A 82 30.29 -5.24 -21.54
C ASP A 82 30.75 -6.49 -22.31
N MET A 83 29.82 -7.33 -22.76
CA MET A 83 30.13 -8.50 -23.58
C MET A 83 30.68 -8.12 -24.97
N VAL A 84 30.15 -7.06 -25.59
CA VAL A 84 30.69 -6.53 -26.85
C VAL A 84 32.07 -5.90 -26.63
N LYS A 85 32.23 -5.14 -25.54
CA LYS A 85 33.46 -4.42 -25.22
C LYS A 85 34.63 -5.37 -24.89
N THR A 86 34.34 -6.49 -24.22
CA THR A 86 35.32 -7.55 -23.91
C THR A 86 35.70 -8.43 -25.12
N ARG A 87 34.93 -8.39 -26.22
CA ARG A 87 35.28 -9.06 -27.48
C ARG A 87 35.98 -8.17 -28.51
N GLY A 88 35.99 -6.86 -28.30
CA GLY A 88 36.65 -5.88 -29.16
C GLY A 88 38.06 -5.49 -28.71
N GLN A 89 38.51 -5.98 -27.55
CA GLN A 89 39.90 -5.99 -27.09
C GLN A 89 40.45 -7.41 -27.23
#